data_AF-A0A7S0EF12-F1
#
_entry.id   AF-A0A7S0EF12-F1
#
_cell.length_a   1.000
_cell.length_b   1.000
_cell.length_c   1.000
_cell.angle_alpha   90.00
_cell.angle_beta   90.00
_cell.angle_gamma   90.00
#
_symmetry.space_group_name_H-M   'P 1'
#
loop_
_entity.id
_entity.type
_entity.pdbx_description
1 polymer ?
#
loop_
_entity_poly.entity_id
_entity_poly.type
_entity_poly.pdbx_seq_one_letter_code
_entity_poly.pdbx_strand_id
1 'polypeptide(L)'
;SRNLSDLKTFLHPCDDLSLVNGSALYLNSLRVSQNMISVRTYCLISILATIACIAHAVQVRKQFYPIVVHLGTNKLCVTVMGNMVFVAALIFAQFVRKVFLGSLRPTEELRLYEKIWFAVTETCLALTIFREELKFRFVFLFTVLLFVKVFHWLSQFRVEHFHTELAVSTLTHIRILMLMGILFTIDCFFFVWQAKTLLLEGPSFLILFAFEYVILASTITTTFLKYVLYVIDMRRHGRWSNK
;
A
#
# COMPACT_ATOMS: atom_id res chain seq x y z
N SER A 1 -0.69 34.96 -58.31
CA SER A 1 -0.30 36.01 -57.37
C SER A 1 -0.77 35.61 -55.98
N ARG A 2 0.18 35.16 -55.15
CA ARG A 2 0.18 35.13 -53.68
C ARG A 2 -0.96 34.45 -52.90
N ASN A 3 -0.51 33.43 -52.16
CA ASN A 3 -0.84 33.16 -50.75
C ASN A 3 -2.08 32.30 -50.47
N LEU A 4 -1.93 31.00 -50.70
CA LEU A 4 -2.63 29.96 -49.93
C LEU A 4 -1.71 28.78 -49.53
N SER A 5 -0.39 29.03 -49.49
CA SER A 5 0.64 28.06 -49.05
C SER A 5 1.24 28.40 -47.69
N ASP A 6 0.96 29.59 -47.13
CA ASP A 6 1.63 30.08 -45.90
C ASP A 6 0.83 29.87 -44.60
N LEU A 7 -0.32 29.18 -44.66
CA LEU A 7 -1.14 28.92 -43.46
C LEU A 7 -1.04 27.48 -42.92
N LYS A 8 -0.11 26.67 -43.47
CA LYS A 8 0.14 25.30 -43.01
C LYS A 8 1.46 25.13 -42.26
N THR A 9 2.24 26.21 -42.11
CA THR A 9 3.61 26.19 -41.55
C THR A 9 3.70 26.73 -40.12
N PHE A 10 2.58 27.10 -39.49
CA PHE A 10 2.58 27.76 -38.17
C PHE A 10 1.93 26.97 -37.03
N LEU A 11 1.57 25.69 -37.23
CA LEU A 11 0.80 24.95 -36.22
C LEU A 11 1.29 23.54 -35.90
N HIS A 12 2.57 23.22 -36.10
CA HIS A 12 3.18 22.02 -35.48
C HIS A 12 4.70 22.20 -35.35
N PRO A 13 5.18 22.54 -34.14
CA PRO A 13 6.35 21.83 -33.62
C PRO A 13 6.26 21.55 -32.10
N CYS A 14 5.06 21.43 -31.52
CA CYS A 14 4.91 21.21 -30.07
C CYS A 14 4.63 19.75 -29.66
N ASP A 15 4.17 18.89 -30.57
CA ASP A 15 3.72 17.54 -30.21
C ASP A 15 4.83 16.45 -30.27
N ASP A 16 5.94 16.69 -30.97
CA ASP A 16 7.02 15.70 -31.03
C ASP A 16 8.01 15.81 -29.85
N LEU A 17 8.12 16.98 -29.20
CA LEU A 17 9.05 17.19 -28.09
C LEU A 17 8.54 16.62 -26.76
N SER A 18 7.22 16.51 -26.59
CA SER A 18 6.56 15.94 -25.42
C SER A 18 6.56 14.40 -25.45
N LEU A 19 6.47 13.79 -26.63
CA LEU A 19 6.58 12.34 -26.82
C LEU A 19 8.01 11.80 -26.64
N VAL A 20 9.03 12.57 -27.07
CA VAL A 20 10.44 12.20 -26.86
C VAL A 20 10.85 12.29 -25.39
N ASN A 21 10.36 13.30 -24.64
CA ASN A 21 10.62 13.39 -23.20
C ASN A 21 9.85 12.32 -22.39
N GLY A 22 8.63 11.98 -22.80
CA GLY A 22 7.83 10.92 -22.17
C GLY A 22 8.43 9.53 -22.36
N SER A 23 8.96 9.24 -23.56
CA SER A 23 9.65 7.98 -23.85
C SER A 23 11.02 7.86 -23.17
N ALA A 24 11.77 8.96 -23.04
CA ALA A 24 13.01 9.00 -22.25
C ALA A 24 12.78 8.82 -20.74
N LEU A 25 11.69 9.38 -20.19
CA LEU A 25 11.25 9.14 -18.80
C LEU A 25 10.78 7.69 -18.59
N TYR A 26 10.06 7.11 -19.55
CA TYR A 26 9.68 5.69 -19.53
C TYR A 26 10.89 4.76 -19.62
N LEU A 27 11.86 5.08 -20.48
CA LEU A 27 13.11 4.33 -20.60
C LEU A 27 14.00 4.49 -19.37
N ASN A 28 14.03 5.66 -18.72
CA ASN A 28 14.70 5.83 -17.42
C ASN A 28 13.96 5.10 -16.30
N SER A 29 12.62 5.07 -16.30
CA SER A 29 11.82 4.27 -15.38
C SER A 29 12.07 2.77 -15.56
N LEU A 30 12.16 2.29 -16.81
CA LEU A 30 12.51 0.90 -17.15
C LEU A 30 13.97 0.56 -16.82
N ARG A 31 14.91 1.49 -17.00
CA ARG A 31 16.32 1.31 -16.65
C ARG A 31 16.55 1.33 -15.13
N VAL A 32 15.81 2.16 -14.39
CA VAL A 32 15.76 2.10 -12.92
C VAL A 32 15.18 0.76 -12.47
N SER A 33 14.14 0.25 -13.15
CA SER A 33 13.55 -1.07 -12.86
C SER A 33 14.52 -2.24 -13.10
N GLN A 34 15.50 -2.10 -14.01
CA GLN A 34 16.51 -3.15 -14.27
C GLN A 34 17.66 -3.18 -13.25
N ASN A 35 17.96 -2.06 -12.58
CA ASN A 35 18.94 -2.00 -11.48
C ASN A 35 18.33 -2.23 -10.09
N MET A 36 17.03 -2.53 -10.00
CA MET A 36 16.41 -2.90 -8.73
C MET A 36 16.89 -4.28 -8.31
N ILE A 37 17.62 -4.35 -7.19
CA ILE A 37 17.81 -5.58 -6.43
C ILE A 37 16.42 -6.21 -6.27
N SER A 38 16.24 -7.42 -6.80
CA SER A 38 14.97 -8.13 -6.68
C SER A 38 14.56 -8.19 -5.20
N VAL A 39 13.28 -7.96 -4.91
CA VAL A 39 12.76 -7.98 -3.53
C VAL A 39 13.18 -9.25 -2.79
N ARG A 40 13.29 -10.38 -3.51
CA ARG A 40 13.81 -11.65 -2.98
C ARG A 40 15.25 -11.54 -2.49
N THR A 41 16.14 -10.97 -3.29
CA THR A 41 17.55 -10.77 -2.94
C THR A 41 17.70 -9.84 -1.74
N TYR A 42 16.92 -8.75 -1.70
CA TYR A 42 16.90 -7.86 -0.54
C TYR A 42 16.42 -8.56 0.74
N CYS A 43 15.39 -9.42 0.65
CA CYS A 43 14.93 -10.23 1.78
C CYS A 43 16.04 -11.18 2.26
N LEU A 44 16.73 -11.87 1.34
CA LEU A 44 17.81 -12.81 1.68
C LEU A 44 18.97 -12.10 2.38
N ILE A 45 19.43 -10.97 1.84
CA ILE A 45 20.51 -10.17 2.44
C ILE A 45 20.09 -9.71 3.85
N SER A 46 18.84 -9.26 4.02
CA SER A 46 18.34 -8.79 5.31
C SER A 46 18.24 -9.91 6.35
N ILE A 47 17.82 -11.11 5.94
CA ILE A 47 17.78 -12.30 6.80
C ILE A 47 19.19 -12.68 7.25
N LEU A 48 20.15 -12.74 6.31
CA LEU A 48 21.55 -13.05 6.60
C LEU A 48 22.17 -12.03 7.55
N ALA A 49 21.94 -10.73 7.31
CA ALA A 49 22.42 -9.67 8.18
C ALA A 49 21.86 -9.79 9.61
N THR A 50 20.58 -10.17 9.74
CA THR A 50 19.94 -10.37 11.04
C THR A 50 20.53 -11.57 11.78
N ILE A 51 20.74 -12.69 11.08
CA ILE A 51 21.37 -13.89 11.65
C ILE A 51 22.79 -13.57 12.14
N ALA A 52 23.58 -12.85 11.33
CA ALA A 52 24.93 -12.45 11.71
C ALA A 52 24.93 -11.52 12.94
N CYS A 53 23.99 -10.58 13.01
CA CYS A 53 23.83 -9.68 14.15
C CYS A 53 23.48 -10.43 15.44
N ILE A 54 22.53 -11.37 15.37
CA ILE A 54 22.15 -12.22 16.50
C ILE A 54 23.32 -13.11 16.93
N ALA A 55 24.01 -13.75 15.98
CA ALA A 55 25.16 -14.59 16.25
C ALA A 55 26.29 -13.82 16.95
N HIS A 56 26.59 -12.61 16.47
CA HIS A 56 27.56 -11.72 17.10
C HIS A 56 27.16 -11.37 18.55
N ALA A 57 25.89 -11.03 18.78
CA ALA A 57 25.42 -10.70 20.12
C ALA A 57 25.50 -11.90 21.10
N VAL A 58 25.20 -13.11 20.62
CA VAL A 58 25.33 -14.36 21.38
C VAL A 58 26.81 -14.67 21.68
N GLN A 59 27.74 -14.35 20.79
CA GLN A 59 29.18 -14.53 21.05
C GLN A 59 29.69 -13.56 22.12
N VAL A 60 29.25 -12.30 22.08
CA VAL A 60 29.66 -11.27 23.05
C VAL A 60 29.05 -11.50 24.44
N ARG A 61 27.81 -12.02 24.50
CA ARG A 61 27.06 -12.20 25.75
C ARG A 61 26.55 -13.65 25.87
N LYS A 62 26.91 -14.35 26.95
CA LYS A 62 26.55 -15.77 27.16
C LYS A 62 25.17 -15.99 27.80
N GLN A 63 24.59 -14.96 28.42
CA GLN A 63 23.30 -15.04 29.12
C GLN A 63 22.19 -14.37 28.30
N PHE A 64 20.98 -14.96 28.33
CA PHE A 64 19.83 -14.50 27.52
C PHE A 64 19.47 -13.03 27.76
N TYR A 65 19.39 -12.60 29.02
CA TYR A 65 18.96 -11.25 29.35
C TYR A 65 19.93 -10.16 28.81
N PRO A 66 21.26 -10.25 29.04
CA PRO A 66 22.22 -9.33 28.42
C PRO A 66 22.24 -9.34 26.89
N ILE A 67 21.93 -10.47 26.24
CA ILE A 67 21.81 -10.53 24.77
C ILE A 67 20.67 -9.62 24.31
N VAL A 68 19.46 -9.80 24.86
CA VAL A 68 18.27 -9.00 24.48
C VAL A 68 18.48 -7.51 24.74
N VAL A 69 19.07 -7.16 25.89
CA VAL A 69 19.42 -5.77 26.19
C VAL A 69 20.45 -5.23 25.21
N HIS A 70 21.48 -6.00 24.82
CA HIS A 70 22.46 -5.57 23.83
C HIS A 70 21.83 -5.32 22.46
N LEU A 71 20.91 -6.19 22.02
CA LEU A 71 20.15 -6.02 20.78
C LEU A 71 19.29 -4.73 20.81
N GLY A 72 18.66 -4.43 21.95
CA GLY A 72 17.79 -3.27 22.12
C GLY A 72 18.52 -1.94 22.38
N THR A 73 19.77 -1.97 22.81
CA THR A 73 20.56 -0.76 23.14
C THR A 73 21.50 -0.34 22.03
N ASN A 74 22.06 -1.30 21.29
CA ASN A 74 23.01 -1.00 20.23
C ASN A 74 22.29 -0.48 18.98
N LYS A 75 22.60 0.76 18.58
CA LYS A 75 21.98 1.44 17.43
C LYS A 75 22.02 0.62 16.14
N LEU A 76 23.12 -0.11 15.89
CA LEU A 76 23.26 -0.97 14.72
C LEU A 76 22.33 -2.19 14.79
N CYS A 77 22.25 -2.85 15.96
CA CYS A 77 21.39 -4.02 16.16
C CYS A 77 19.91 -3.64 16.04
N VAL A 78 19.50 -2.53 16.66
CA VAL A 78 18.13 -2.00 16.55
C VAL A 78 17.77 -1.70 15.10
N THR A 79 18.69 -1.13 14.31
CA THR A 79 18.45 -0.81 12.90
C THR A 79 18.30 -2.09 12.06
N VAL A 80 19.18 -3.07 12.23
CA VAL A 80 19.10 -4.36 11.53
C VAL A 80 17.83 -5.11 11.88
N MET A 81 17.45 -5.15 13.16
CA MET A 81 16.19 -5.74 13.61
C MET A 81 14.97 -5.00 13.06
N GLY A 82 14.98 -3.66 13.04
CA GLY A 82 13.91 -2.86 12.46
C GLY A 82 13.74 -3.14 10.96
N ASN A 83 14.85 -3.28 10.22
CA ASN A 83 14.84 -3.68 8.82
C ASN A 83 14.23 -5.08 8.64
N MET A 84 14.52 -6.03 9.54
CA MET A 84 13.91 -7.36 9.50
C MET A 84 12.40 -7.32 9.74
N VAL A 85 11.92 -6.48 10.66
CA VAL A 85 10.47 -6.27 10.87
C VAL A 85 9.81 -5.73 9.60
N PHE A 86 10.45 -4.77 8.92
CA PHE A 86 9.95 -4.24 7.65
C PHE A 86 9.89 -5.31 6.56
N VAL A 87 10.95 -6.12 6.40
CA VAL A 87 10.98 -7.26 5.47
C VAL A 87 9.87 -8.27 5.78
N ALA A 88 9.67 -8.60 7.05
CA ALA A 88 8.59 -9.49 7.48
C ALA A 88 7.22 -8.92 7.09
N ALA A 89 7.01 -7.61 7.25
CA ALA A 89 5.79 -6.93 6.80
C ALA A 89 5.60 -7.01 5.27
N LEU A 90 6.67 -6.87 4.48
CA LEU A 90 6.61 -7.04 3.01
C LEU A 90 6.24 -8.47 2.59
N ILE A 91 6.83 -9.48 3.24
CA ILE A 91 6.50 -10.89 3.00
C ILE A 91 5.04 -11.16 3.36
N PHE A 92 4.59 -10.63 4.50
CA PHE A 92 3.20 -10.72 4.92
C PHE A 92 2.26 -10.04 3.91
N ALA A 93 2.62 -8.86 3.39
CA ALA A 93 1.87 -8.18 2.33
C ALA A 93 1.75 -9.07 1.08
N GLN A 94 2.86 -9.66 0.63
CA GLN A 94 2.86 -10.56 -0.52
C GLN A 94 2.01 -11.80 -0.29
N PHE A 95 2.04 -12.34 0.92
CA PHE A 95 1.21 -13.49 1.31
C PHE A 95 -0.28 -13.13 1.22
N VAL A 96 -0.72 -12.07 1.89
CA VAL A 96 -2.12 -11.61 1.86
C VAL A 96 -2.54 -11.29 0.42
N ARG A 97 -1.69 -10.59 -0.35
CA ARG A 97 -1.93 -10.31 -1.77
C ARG A 97 -2.16 -11.58 -2.57
N LYS A 98 -1.29 -12.58 -2.44
CA LYS A 98 -1.40 -13.85 -3.17
C LYS A 98 -2.63 -14.67 -2.74
N VAL A 99 -2.97 -14.65 -1.44
CA VAL A 99 -4.09 -15.40 -0.86
C VAL A 99 -5.45 -14.80 -1.22
N PHE A 100 -5.60 -13.48 -1.27
CA PHE A 100 -6.89 -12.85 -1.54
C PHE A 100 -7.06 -12.40 -2.99
N LEU A 101 -5.98 -11.94 -3.64
CA LEU A 101 -6.05 -11.31 -4.96
C LEU A 101 -5.40 -12.12 -6.09
N GLY A 102 -4.51 -13.05 -5.78
CA GLY A 102 -3.77 -13.80 -6.79
C GLY A 102 -2.73 -12.92 -7.51
N SER A 103 -2.73 -12.92 -8.84
CA SER A 103 -1.81 -12.12 -9.64
C SER A 103 -2.33 -10.69 -9.83
N LEU A 104 -1.53 -9.69 -9.48
CA LEU A 104 -1.82 -8.30 -9.84
C LEU A 104 -1.51 -8.05 -11.31
N ARG A 105 -2.33 -7.19 -11.92
CA ARG A 105 -2.08 -6.68 -13.26
C ARG A 105 -1.11 -5.50 -13.19
N PRO A 106 -0.27 -5.27 -14.21
CA PRO A 106 0.68 -4.15 -14.22
C PRO A 106 -0.03 -2.79 -14.09
N THR A 107 -1.28 -2.68 -14.58
CA THR A 107 -2.10 -1.47 -14.44
C THR A 107 -2.53 -1.19 -13.00
N GLU A 108 -2.82 -2.23 -12.22
CA GLU A 108 -3.16 -2.10 -10.79
C GLU A 108 -1.93 -1.68 -9.98
N GLU A 109 -0.76 -2.22 -10.33
CA GLU A 109 0.51 -1.88 -9.67
C GLU A 109 0.92 -0.42 -9.91
N LEU A 110 0.79 0.07 -11.15
CA LEU A 110 1.07 1.48 -11.47
C LEU A 110 0.15 2.42 -10.70
N ARG A 111 -1.17 2.16 -10.74
CA ARG A 111 -2.16 2.97 -10.03
C ARG A 111 -1.95 2.93 -8.51
N LEU A 112 -1.52 1.78 -7.98
CA LEU A 112 -1.18 1.64 -6.57
C LEU A 112 0.04 2.50 -6.20
N TYR A 113 1.09 2.48 -7.03
CA TYR A 113 2.30 3.27 -6.80
C TYR A 113 1.99 4.77 -6.72
N GLU A 114 1.17 5.28 -7.64
CA GLU A 114 0.73 6.69 -7.65
C GLU A 114 0.01 7.06 -6.35
N LYS A 115 -0.92 6.20 -5.89
CA LYS A 115 -1.64 6.43 -4.64
C LYS A 115 -0.75 6.35 -3.41
N ILE A 116 0.19 5.40 -3.36
CA ILE A 116 1.11 5.24 -2.23
C ILE A 116 1.93 6.52 -2.05
N TRP A 117 2.55 7.02 -3.13
CA TRP A 117 3.38 8.21 -3.04
C TRP A 117 2.57 9.41 -2.53
N PHE A 118 1.35 9.59 -3.06
CA PHE A 118 0.45 10.64 -2.60
C PHE A 118 0.08 10.50 -1.11
N ALA A 119 -0.37 9.33 -0.66
CA ALA A 119 -0.75 9.15 0.74
C ALA A 119 0.42 9.26 1.72
N VAL A 120 1.62 8.84 1.30
CA VAL A 120 2.84 9.07 2.09
C VAL A 120 3.06 10.58 2.23
N THR A 121 2.97 11.35 1.15
CA THR A 121 3.16 12.80 1.22
C THR A 121 2.10 13.50 2.08
N GLU A 122 0.82 13.13 1.95
CA GLU A 122 -0.26 13.68 2.80
C GLU A 122 -0.03 13.36 4.26
N THR A 123 0.33 12.12 4.57
CA THR A 123 0.57 11.76 5.96
C THR A 123 1.79 12.50 6.49
N CYS A 124 2.90 12.50 5.74
CA CYS A 124 4.10 13.26 6.10
C CYS A 124 3.80 14.73 6.39
N LEU A 125 2.93 15.37 5.60
CA LEU A 125 2.46 16.73 5.84
C LEU A 125 1.74 16.80 7.20
N ALA A 126 0.79 15.91 7.47
CA ALA A 126 0.11 15.85 8.77
C ALA A 126 1.08 15.59 9.95
N LEU A 127 2.18 14.85 9.72
CA LEU A 127 3.20 14.58 10.75
C LEU A 127 4.02 15.80 11.11
N THR A 128 4.19 16.75 10.19
CA THR A 128 4.93 17.98 10.50
C THR A 128 4.21 18.81 11.57
N ILE A 129 2.89 18.68 11.69
CA ILE A 129 2.08 19.36 12.72
C ILE A 129 2.38 18.79 14.12
N PHE A 130 2.67 17.49 14.23
CA PHE A 130 2.91 16.77 15.49
C PHE A 130 4.35 16.27 15.63
N ARG A 131 5.31 17.00 15.04
CA ARG A 131 6.71 16.58 14.89
C ARG A 131 7.39 16.20 16.22
N GLU A 132 6.98 16.80 17.34
CA GLU A 132 7.59 16.57 18.65
C GLU A 132 7.22 15.20 19.27
N GLU A 133 6.21 14.50 18.72
CA GLU A 133 5.72 13.21 19.24
C GLU A 133 6.22 11.99 18.44
N LEU A 134 7.15 12.18 17.49
CA LEU A 134 7.67 11.13 16.61
C LEU A 134 8.54 10.10 17.35
N LYS A 135 7.88 9.14 18.00
CA LYS A 135 8.51 8.00 18.69
C LYS A 135 8.47 6.74 17.81
N PHE A 136 9.19 5.68 18.19
CA PHE A 136 9.12 4.37 17.50
C PHE A 136 7.68 3.83 17.38
N ARG A 137 6.83 4.09 18.38
CA ARG A 137 5.40 3.76 18.37
C ARG A 137 4.67 4.42 17.19
N PHE A 138 4.97 5.69 16.92
CA PHE A 138 4.36 6.43 15.82
C PHE A 138 4.70 5.76 14.47
N VAL A 139 5.97 5.45 14.22
CA VAL A 139 6.43 4.83 12.97
C VAL A 139 5.77 3.46 12.77
N PHE A 140 5.64 2.68 13.83
CA PHE A 140 4.95 1.40 13.79
C PHE A 140 3.47 1.54 13.40
N LEU A 141 2.73 2.44 14.06
CA LEU A 141 1.32 2.69 13.77
C LEU A 141 1.11 3.22 12.36
N PHE A 142 1.98 4.13 11.90
CA PHE A 142 1.96 4.64 10.55
C PHE A 142 2.17 3.54 9.51
N THR A 143 3.15 2.64 9.75
CA THR A 143 3.44 1.51 8.84
C THR A 143 2.24 0.57 8.74
N VAL A 144 1.61 0.25 9.88
CA VAL A 144 0.39 -0.59 9.90
C VAL A 144 -0.77 0.11 9.17
N LEU A 145 -0.95 1.41 9.37
CA LEU A 145 -2.00 2.16 8.67
C LEU A 145 -1.78 2.14 7.15
N LEU A 146 -0.57 2.46 6.68
CA LEU A 146 -0.26 2.43 5.26
C LEU A 146 -0.48 1.04 4.67
N PHE A 147 -0.09 -0.01 5.40
CA PHE A 147 -0.34 -1.39 5.00
C PHE A 147 -1.83 -1.65 4.78
N VAL A 148 -2.67 -1.33 5.76
CA VAL A 148 -4.13 -1.51 5.66
C VAL A 148 -4.72 -0.66 4.52
N LYS A 149 -4.25 0.58 4.35
CA LYS A 149 -4.69 1.51 3.28
C LYS A 149 -4.37 0.98 1.89
N VAL A 150 -3.22 0.33 1.70
CA VAL A 150 -2.86 -0.36 0.45
C VAL A 150 -3.84 -1.49 0.12
N PHE A 151 -4.21 -2.32 1.10
CA PHE A 151 -5.20 -3.39 0.86
C PHE A 151 -6.59 -2.83 0.54
N HIS A 152 -6.97 -1.70 1.13
CA HIS A 152 -8.23 -1.03 0.81
C HIS A 152 -8.29 -0.58 -0.65
N TRP A 153 -7.27 0.12 -1.14
CA TRP A 153 -7.20 0.52 -2.54
C TRP A 153 -7.19 -0.68 -3.47
N LEU A 154 -6.46 -1.72 -3.08
CA LEU A 154 -6.38 -2.91 -3.88
C LEU A 154 -7.73 -3.64 -3.96
N SER A 155 -8.50 -3.68 -2.88
CA SER A 155 -9.88 -4.18 -2.87
C SER A 155 -10.79 -3.33 -3.77
N GLN A 156 -10.66 -2.01 -3.73
CA GLN A 156 -11.42 -1.10 -4.60
C GLN A 156 -11.15 -1.35 -6.08
N PHE A 157 -9.87 -1.49 -6.46
CA PHE A 157 -9.48 -1.76 -7.83
C PHE A 157 -10.07 -3.08 -8.34
N ARG A 158 -10.15 -4.11 -7.48
CA ARG A 158 -10.79 -5.37 -7.86
C ARG A 158 -12.30 -5.27 -8.02
N VAL A 159 -12.98 -4.53 -7.14
CA VAL A 159 -14.43 -4.35 -7.26
C VAL A 159 -14.78 -3.55 -8.52
N GLU A 160 -14.02 -2.50 -8.82
CA GLU A 160 -14.17 -1.72 -10.06
C GLU A 160 -13.86 -2.59 -11.29
N HIS A 161 -12.92 -3.50 -11.18
CA HIS A 161 -12.60 -4.42 -12.25
C HIS A 161 -13.72 -5.43 -12.53
N PHE A 162 -14.36 -5.95 -11.48
CA PHE A 162 -15.52 -6.85 -11.62
C PHE A 162 -16.70 -6.19 -12.32
N HIS A 163 -16.86 -4.87 -12.19
CA HIS A 163 -17.87 -4.16 -12.94
C HIS A 163 -17.69 -4.31 -14.47
N THR A 164 -16.45 -4.43 -14.94
CA THR A 164 -16.13 -4.43 -16.38
C THR A 164 -15.99 -5.82 -16.98
N GLU A 165 -15.66 -6.87 -16.18
CA GLU A 165 -15.50 -8.24 -16.69
C GLU A 165 -16.77 -9.09 -16.53
N LEU A 166 -17.24 -9.68 -17.65
CA LEU A 166 -18.53 -10.41 -17.75
C LEU A 166 -18.49 -11.87 -17.25
N ALA A 167 -17.34 -12.41 -16.82
CA ALA A 167 -17.21 -13.84 -16.50
C ALA A 167 -16.19 -14.11 -15.38
N VAL A 168 -16.59 -13.82 -14.13
CA VAL A 168 -15.75 -14.02 -12.94
C VAL A 168 -16.21 -15.26 -12.17
N SER A 169 -15.26 -16.05 -11.65
CA SER A 169 -15.57 -17.24 -10.84
C SER A 169 -16.24 -16.87 -9.50
N THR A 170 -17.11 -17.73 -9.00
CA THR A 170 -17.77 -17.54 -7.68
C THR A 170 -16.75 -17.53 -6.53
N LEU A 171 -15.66 -18.28 -6.66
CA LEU A 171 -14.57 -18.33 -5.67
C LEU A 171 -13.85 -16.98 -5.53
N THR A 172 -13.65 -16.25 -6.63
CA THR A 172 -13.05 -14.91 -6.59
C THR A 172 -13.96 -13.87 -5.94
N HIS A 173 -15.28 -13.98 -6.12
CA HIS A 173 -16.24 -13.14 -5.40
C HIS A 173 -16.18 -13.37 -3.89
N ILE A 174 -16.17 -14.63 -3.47
CA ILE A 174 -16.10 -15.00 -2.06
C ILE A 174 -14.78 -14.51 -1.42
N ARG A 175 -13.64 -14.66 -2.11
CA ARG A 175 -12.33 -14.18 -1.61
C ARG A 175 -12.31 -12.67 -1.36
N ILE A 176 -12.89 -11.89 -2.28
CA ILE A 176 -12.93 -10.42 -2.15
C ILE A 176 -13.95 -9.97 -1.10
N LEU A 177 -15.10 -10.63 -0.97
CA LEU A 177 -16.03 -10.40 0.13
C LEU A 177 -15.39 -10.69 1.49
N MET A 178 -14.66 -11.80 1.62
CA MET A 178 -13.90 -12.12 2.84
C MET A 178 -12.82 -11.06 3.12
N LEU A 179 -12.08 -10.62 2.10
CA LEU A 179 -11.08 -9.56 2.24
C LEU A 179 -11.73 -8.27 2.76
N MET A 180 -12.82 -7.81 2.13
CA MET A 180 -13.53 -6.60 2.54
C MET A 180 -14.06 -6.70 3.99
N GLY A 181 -14.60 -7.85 4.38
CA GLY A 181 -15.05 -8.11 5.75
C GLY A 181 -13.90 -8.05 6.76
N ILE A 182 -12.79 -8.71 6.47
CA ILE A 182 -11.59 -8.69 7.34
C ILE A 182 -11.06 -7.26 7.49
N LEU A 183 -10.94 -6.52 6.39
CA LEU A 183 -10.50 -5.12 6.41
C LEU A 183 -11.39 -4.25 7.31
N PHE A 184 -12.71 -4.36 7.16
CA PHE A 184 -13.65 -3.61 8.01
C PHE A 184 -13.50 -3.97 9.50
N THR A 185 -13.36 -5.26 9.82
CA THR A 185 -13.14 -5.67 11.23
C THR A 185 -11.83 -5.12 11.80
N ILE A 186 -10.77 -5.08 10.98
CA ILE A 186 -9.47 -4.50 11.35
C ILE A 186 -9.61 -3.01 11.62
N ASP A 187 -10.31 -2.26 10.75
CA ASP A 187 -10.52 -0.82 10.92
C ASP A 187 -11.28 -0.52 12.21
N CYS A 188 -12.37 -1.24 12.48
CA CYS A 188 -13.14 -1.07 13.72
C CYS A 188 -12.30 -1.42 14.96
N PHE A 189 -11.52 -2.50 14.91
CA PHE A 189 -10.64 -2.89 16.00
C PHE A 189 -9.59 -1.81 16.31
N PHE A 190 -8.88 -1.34 15.28
CA PHE A 190 -7.87 -0.29 15.45
C PHE A 190 -8.50 1.03 15.89
N PHE A 191 -9.65 1.41 15.34
CA PHE A 191 -10.36 2.61 15.78
C PHE A 191 -10.72 2.55 17.27
N VAL A 192 -11.33 1.45 17.74
CA VAL A 192 -11.70 1.31 19.16
C VAL A 192 -10.47 1.28 20.05
N TRP A 193 -9.40 0.60 19.63
CA TRP A 193 -8.15 0.55 20.39
C TRP A 193 -7.48 1.93 20.50
N GLN A 194 -7.44 2.68 19.41
CA GLN A 194 -6.89 4.04 19.39
C GLN A 194 -7.77 5.01 20.18
N ALA A 195 -9.10 4.89 20.10
CA ALA A 195 -10.03 5.70 20.90
C ALA A 195 -9.86 5.45 22.41
N LYS A 196 -9.68 4.19 22.83
CA LYS A 196 -9.38 3.85 24.23
C LYS A 196 -8.04 4.41 24.68
N THR A 197 -7.02 4.25 23.84
CA THR A 197 -5.67 4.77 24.12
C THR A 197 -5.68 6.29 24.24
N LEU A 198 -6.41 6.97 23.35
CA LEU A 198 -6.61 8.42 23.35
C LEU A 198 -7.21 8.93 24.66
N LEU A 199 -8.19 8.21 25.22
CA LEU A 199 -8.81 8.57 26.51
C LEU A 199 -7.87 8.41 27.70
N LEU A 200 -6.89 7.50 27.62
CA LEU A 200 -5.95 7.21 28.70
C LEU A 200 -4.71 8.10 28.67
N GLU A 201 -4.11 8.28 27.48
CA GLU A 201 -2.81 8.96 27.31
C GLU A 201 -2.94 10.42 26.89
N GLY A 202 -4.15 10.87 26.51
CA GLY A 202 -4.43 12.24 26.07
C GLY A 202 -4.33 12.48 24.56
N PRO A 203 -4.77 13.67 24.09
CA PRO A 203 -4.81 14.02 22.68
C PRO A 203 -3.39 14.20 22.10
N SER A 204 -3.09 13.45 21.06
CA SER A 204 -1.78 13.36 20.39
C SER A 204 -1.99 13.00 18.91
N PHE A 205 -0.94 12.55 18.22
CA PHE A 205 -1.03 11.95 16.87
C PHE A 205 -2.08 10.83 16.73
N LEU A 206 -2.53 10.22 17.83
CA LEU A 206 -3.54 9.16 17.84
C LEU A 206 -4.89 9.60 17.24
N ILE A 207 -5.26 10.88 17.37
CA ILE A 207 -6.51 11.42 16.80
C ILE A 207 -6.49 11.36 15.27
N LEU A 208 -5.37 11.76 14.66
CA LEU A 208 -5.20 11.73 13.21
C LEU A 208 -5.34 10.30 12.68
N PHE A 209 -4.70 9.33 13.34
CA PHE A 209 -4.83 7.93 12.95
C PHE A 209 -6.25 7.40 13.16
N ALA A 210 -6.92 7.75 14.26
CA ALA A 210 -8.29 7.34 14.51
C ALA A 210 -9.23 7.86 13.41
N PHE A 211 -9.08 9.11 13.00
CA PHE A 211 -9.84 9.69 11.89
C PHE A 211 -9.56 8.97 10.56
N GLU A 212 -8.29 8.66 10.30
CA GLU A 212 -7.90 7.94 9.09
C GLU A 212 -8.51 6.54 9.03
N TYR A 213 -8.59 5.81 10.16
CA TYR A 213 -9.30 4.53 10.23
C TYR A 213 -10.82 4.67 10.03
N VAL A 214 -11.43 5.77 10.47
CA VAL A 214 -12.85 6.07 10.18
C VAL A 214 -13.07 6.34 8.70
N ILE A 215 -12.15 7.05 8.04
CA ILE A 215 -12.19 7.24 6.59
C ILE A 215 -12.08 5.88 5.90
N LEU A 216 -11.11 5.04 6.27
CA LEU A 216 -10.94 3.70 5.71
C LEU A 216 -12.22 2.85 5.86
N ALA A 217 -12.81 2.81 7.06
CA ALA A 217 -14.08 2.12 7.32
C ALA A 217 -15.25 2.64 6.45
N SER A 218 -15.28 3.95 6.21
CA SER A 218 -16.29 4.56 5.33
C SER A 218 -16.06 4.20 3.85
N THR A 219 -14.79 4.16 3.41
CA THR A 219 -14.43 3.79 2.04
C THR A 219 -14.73 2.32 1.74
N ILE A 220 -14.47 1.40 2.68
CA ILE A 220 -14.78 -0.03 2.50
C ILE A 220 -16.30 -0.26 2.48
N THR A 221 -17.05 0.45 3.32
CA THR A 221 -18.52 0.42 3.31
C THR A 221 -19.07 0.88 1.95
N THR A 222 -18.54 1.98 1.40
CA THR A 222 -18.93 2.47 0.08
C THR A 222 -18.60 1.45 -1.02
N THR A 223 -17.44 0.81 -0.93
CA THR A 223 -17.00 -0.22 -1.89
C THR A 223 -17.88 -1.46 -1.81
N PHE A 224 -18.27 -1.86 -0.60
CA PHE A 224 -19.20 -2.95 -0.37
C PHE A 224 -20.59 -2.65 -0.96
N LEU A 225 -21.12 -1.45 -0.75
CA LEU A 225 -22.39 -1.03 -1.35
C LEU A 225 -22.34 -1.06 -2.88
N LYS A 226 -21.27 -0.54 -3.49
CA LYS A 226 -21.05 -0.63 -4.95
C LYS A 226 -21.04 -2.09 -5.43
N TYR A 227 -20.36 -2.97 -4.70
CA TYR A 227 -20.33 -4.39 -5.01
C TYR A 227 -21.72 -5.04 -4.93
N VAL A 228 -22.51 -4.73 -3.89
CA VAL A 228 -23.89 -5.24 -3.76
C VAL A 228 -24.77 -4.77 -4.92
N LEU A 229 -24.68 -3.49 -5.28
CA LEU A 229 -25.43 -2.93 -6.42
C LEU A 229 -25.07 -3.66 -7.73
N TYR A 230 -23.78 -3.91 -7.98
CA TYR A 230 -23.33 -4.67 -9.14
C TYR A 230 -23.91 -6.09 -9.17
N VAL A 231 -23.90 -6.81 -8.04
CA VAL A 231 -24.45 -8.17 -7.98
C VAL A 231 -25.96 -8.16 -8.25
N ILE A 232 -26.68 -7.15 -7.76
CA ILE A 232 -28.12 -6.99 -8.03
C ILE A 232 -28.36 -6.72 -9.51
N ASP A 233 -27.58 -5.83 -10.11
CA ASP A 233 -27.71 -5.44 -11.52
C ASP A 233 -27.44 -6.62 -12.46
N MET A 234 -26.37 -7.38 -12.21
CA MET A 234 -26.05 -8.61 -12.94
C MET A 234 -27.20 -9.64 -12.88
N ARG A 235 -27.87 -9.79 -11.73
CA ARG A 235 -29.05 -10.67 -11.61
C ARG A 235 -30.26 -10.16 -12.38
N ARG A 236 -30.39 -8.85 -12.58
CA ARG A 236 -31.51 -8.21 -13.29
C ARG A 236 -31.33 -8.20 -14.81
N HIS A 237 -30.10 -8.13 -15.31
CA HIS A 237 -29.82 -8.11 -16.76
C HIS A 237 -30.26 -9.39 -17.50
N GLY A 238 -30.26 -10.56 -16.86
CA GLY A 238 -30.78 -11.81 -17.45
C GLY A 238 -32.29 -11.79 -17.77
N ARG A 239 -33.03 -10.78 -17.31
CA ARG A 239 -34.49 -10.67 -17.48
C ARG A 239 -34.92 -9.81 -18.68
N TRP A 240 -34.00 -9.05 -19.28
CA TRP A 240 -34.29 -8.14 -20.40
C TRP A 240 -34.10 -8.77 -21.79
N SER A 241 -33.28 -9.82 -21.94
CA SER A 241 -33.13 -10.56 -23.21
C SER A 241 -34.30 -11.51 -23.52
N ASN A 242 -35.29 -11.60 -22.62
CA ASN A 242 -36.42 -12.53 -22.71
C ASN A 242 -37.76 -11.82 -23.02
N LYS A 243 -37.69 -10.59 -23.56
CA LYS A 243 -38.80 -9.87 -24.18
C LYS A 243 -38.37 -9.44 -25.57
#